data_AF-A0A2J7R6Z9-F1
#
_entry.id   AF-A0A2J7R6Z9-F1
#
_cell.length_a   1.000
_cell.length_b   1.000
_cell.length_c   1.000
_cell.angle_alpha   90.00
_cell.angle_beta   90.00
_cell.angle_gamma   90.00
#
_symmetry.space_group_name_H-M   'P 1'
#
loop_
_entity.id
_entity.type
_entity.pdbx_description
1 polymer ?
#
loop_
_entity_poly.entity_id
_entity_poly.type
_entity_poly.pdbx_seq_one_letter_code
_entity_poly.pdbx_strand_id
1 'polypeptide(L)' 'MCLYSRFQTSDGISRNEEGILKNPGSENEALEVKGSYSYKGPDGKDITVNFVANENGYQPIVSARRK' A
#
# COMPACT_ATOMS: atom_id res chain seq x y z
N MET A 1 4.19 15.74 9.32
CA MET A 1 5.41 15.05 8.83
C MET A 1 4.93 13.82 8.06
N CYS A 2 5.08 13.75 6.74
CA CYS A 2 4.65 12.58 5.94
C CYS A 2 5.90 11.74 5.63
N LEU A 3 5.93 10.48 6.07
CA LEU A 3 7.01 9.54 5.76
C LEU A 3 6.67 8.82 4.46
N TYR A 4 7.38 9.15 3.37
CA TYR A 4 7.32 8.40 2.11
C TYR A 4 8.46 7.39 2.08
N SER A 5 8.16 6.10 1.94
CA SER A 5 9.16 5.05 1.79
C SER A 5 8.92 4.34 0.46
N ARG A 6 9.85 4.50 -0.49
CA ARG A 6 9.84 3.85 -1.80
C ARG A 6 11.11 3.03 -1.96
N PHE A 7 10.98 1.72 -2.06
CA PHE A 7 12.09 0.83 -2.40
C PHE A 7 11.80 0.14 -3.72
N GLN A 8 12.75 0.26 -4.65
CA GLN A 8 12.74 -0.43 -5.93
C GLN A 8 13.84 -1.49 -5.88
N THR A 9 13.45 -2.76 -5.84
CA THR A 9 14.41 -3.89 -5.87
C THR A 9 14.75 -4.21 -7.33
N SER A 10 15.96 -4.72 -7.58
CA SER A 10 16.46 -5.03 -8.93
C SER A 10 15.56 -5.99 -9.73
N ASP A 11 14.68 -6.73 -9.05
CA ASP A 11 13.60 -7.56 -9.61
C ASP A 11 12.40 -6.76 -10.19
N GLY A 12 12.45 -5.42 -10.18
CA GLY A 12 11.36 -4.56 -10.66
C GLY A 12 10.20 -4.44 -9.67
N ILE A 13 10.40 -4.86 -8.43
CA ILE A 13 9.42 -4.76 -7.35
C ILE A 13 9.45 -3.31 -6.84
N SER A 14 8.30 -2.64 -6.84
CA SER A 14 8.12 -1.29 -6.30
C SER A 14 7.15 -1.33 -5.15
N ARG A 15 7.61 -0.98 -3.94
CA ARG A 15 6.77 -0.87 -2.75
C ARG A 15 6.62 0.60 -2.36
N ASN A 16 5.40 1.02 -2.09
CA ASN A 16 5.05 2.35 -1.64
C ASN A 16 4.13 2.22 -0.43
N GLU A 17 4.55 2.77 0.70
CA GLU A 17 3.80 2.71 1.95
C GLU A 17 3.55 4.15 2.40
N GLU A 18 2.28 4.49 2.62
CA GLU A 18 1.83 5.81 3.04
C GLU A 18 0.92 5.67 4.26
N GLY A 19 1.47 5.99 5.43
CA GLY A 19 0.66 6.21 6.62
C GLY A 19 -0.10 7.53 6.49
N ILE A 20 -1.42 7.48 6.31
CA ILE A 20 -2.26 8.67 6.25
C ILE A 20 -3.08 8.76 7.53
N LEU A 21 -2.81 9.80 8.33
CA LEU A 21 -3.69 10.18 9.41
C LEU A 21 -4.91 10.90 8.81
N LYS A 22 -6.09 10.28 8.83
CA LYS A 22 -7.33 10.92 8.40
C LYS A 22 -7.92 11.70 9.56
N ASN A 23 -8.37 12.93 9.26
CA ASN A 23 -8.94 13.88 10.22
C ASN A 23 -8.06 14.14 11.45
N PRO A 24 -6.80 14.57 11.28
CA PRO A 24 -5.94 14.93 12.40
C PRO A 24 -6.59 16.05 13.22
N GLY A 25 -6.81 15.84 14.53
CA GLY A 25 -7.38 16.84 15.42
C GLY A 25 -8.91 16.94 15.44
N SER A 26 -9.64 15.89 15.06
CA SER A 26 -11.08 15.76 15.27
C SER A 26 -11.44 14.46 15.99
N GLU A 27 -12.64 14.36 16.53
CA GLU A 27 -13.21 13.17 17.17
C GLU A 27 -13.33 11.93 16.25
N ASN A 28 -13.08 12.11 14.95
CA ASN A 28 -12.97 11.05 13.93
C ASN A 28 -11.52 10.84 13.46
N GLU A 29 -10.53 11.14 14.31
CA GLU A 29 -9.12 10.90 14.04
C GLU A 29 -8.88 9.39 13.86
N ALA A 30 -8.63 8.99 12.62
CA ALA A 30 -8.39 7.59 12.28
C ALA A 30 -7.02 7.46 11.62
N LEU A 31 -6.16 6.65 12.24
CA LEU A 31 -4.89 6.27 11.65
C LEU A 31 -5.15 5.19 10.60
N GLU A 32 -5.10 5.59 9.32
CA GLU A 32 -5.23 4.68 8.19
C GLU A 32 -3.86 4.49 7.54
N VAL A 33 -3.24 3.34 7.79
CA VAL A 33 -2.00 2.98 7.10
C VAL A 33 -2.37 2.28 5.81
N LYS A 34 -2.11 2.92 4.67
CA LYS A 34 -2.33 2.29 3.38
C LYS A 34 -1.03 2.15 2.61
N GLY A 35 -0.90 1.06 1.88
CA GLY A 35 0.27 0.85 1.05
C GLY A 35 -0.11 0.11 -0.21
N SER A 36 0.82 0.10 -1.15
CA SER A 36 0.74 -0.68 -2.36
C SER A 36 2.12 -1.19 -2.72
N TYR A 37 2.23 -2.48 -3.02
CA TYR A 37 3.44 -3.04 -3.60
C TYR A 37 3.13 -3.73 -4.92
N SER A 38 3.92 -3.43 -5.94
CA SER A 38 3.86 -4.07 -7.24
C SER A 38 5.08 -4.93 -7.42
N TYR A 39 4.92 -6.17 -7.86
CA TYR A 39 6.00 -7.09 -8.18
C TYR A 39 5.73 -7.83 -9.48
N LYS A 40 6.80 -8.20 -10.19
CA LYS A 40 6.68 -9.11 -11.32
C LYS A 40 6.57 -10.55 -10.79
N GLY A 41 5.43 -11.18 -11.07
CA GLY A 41 5.25 -12.60 -10.80
C GLY A 41 6.05 -13.48 -11.77
N PRO A 42 6.26 -14.76 -11.44
CA PRO A 42 6.93 -15.73 -12.31
C PRO A 42 6.21 -15.93 -13.67
N ASP A 43 4.91 -15.61 -13.75
CA ASP A 43 4.11 -15.53 -14.98
C ASP A 43 4.45 -14.34 -15.91
N GLY A 44 5.36 -13.44 -15.52
CA GLY A 44 5.59 -12.17 -16.21
C GLY A 44 4.50 -11.12 -16.01
N LYS A 45 3.56 -11.37 -15.07
CA LYS A 45 2.48 -10.45 -14.73
C LYS A 45 2.91 -9.50 -13.63
N ASP A 46 2.68 -8.21 -13.81
CA ASP A 46 2.80 -7.22 -12.74
C ASP A 46 1.61 -7.38 -11.79
N ILE A 47 1.87 -7.86 -10.58
CA ILE A 47 0.88 -8.00 -9.51
C ILE A 47 1.02 -6.80 -8.60
N THR A 48 -0.04 -6.02 -8.48
CA THR A 48 -0.14 -4.94 -7.50
C THR A 48 -0.98 -5.41 -6.33
N VAL A 49 -0.49 -5.22 -5.12
CA VAL A 49 -1.21 -5.52 -3.89
C VAL A 49 -1.32 -4.23 -3.10
N ASN A 50 -2.53 -3.73 -2.99
CA ASN A 50 -2.87 -2.63 -2.10
C ASN A 50 -3.26 -3.20 -0.74
N PHE A 51 -3.02 -2.48 0.33
CA PHE A 51 -3.50 -2.84 1.65
C PHE A 51 -3.91 -1.60 2.42
N VAL A 52 -4.90 -1.77 3.29
CA VAL A 52 -5.42 -0.73 4.17
C VAL A 52 -5.49 -1.31 5.58
N ALA A 53 -4.77 -0.70 6.52
CA ALA A 53 -4.86 -1.01 7.93
C ALA A 53 -5.55 0.16 8.65
N ASN A 54 -6.69 -0.11 9.26
CA ASN A 54 -7.47 0.84 10.05
C ASN A 54 -7.95 0.16 11.34
N GLU A 55 -8.81 0.82 12.10
CA GLU A 55 -9.37 0.30 13.36
C GLU A 55 -10.14 -1.03 13.21
N ASN A 56 -10.61 -1.36 12.00
CA ASN A 56 -11.28 -2.62 11.70
C ASN A 56 -10.28 -3.74 11.29
N GLY A 57 -8.98 -3.47 11.37
CA GLY A 57 -7.92 -4.42 11.06
C GLY A 57 -7.26 -4.22 9.70
N TYR A 58 -6.49 -5.23 9.26
CA TYR A 58 -5.73 -5.21 8.02
C TYR A 58 -6.55 -5.82 6.87
N GLN A 59 -6.80 -5.01 5.83
CA GLN A 59 -7.57 -5.36 4.65
C GLN A 59 -6.68 -5.31 3.40
N PRO A 60 -6.15 -6.47 2.94
CA PRO A 60 -5.39 -6.54 1.70
C PRO A 60 -6.32 -6.63 0.49
N ILE A 61 -6.01 -5.85 -0.54
CA ILE A 61 -6.71 -5.76 -1.82
C ILE A 61 -5.70 -6.05 -2.92
N VAL A 62 -5.74 -7.26 -3.46
CA VAL A 62 -4.88 -7.65 -4.58
C VAL A 62 -5.52 -7.19 -5.89
N SER A 63 -4.80 -6.36 -6.64
CA SER A 63 -5.17 -5.86 -7.97
C SER A 63 -4.17 -6.39 -9.01
N ALA A 64 -4.44 -7.56 -9.58
CA ALA A 64 -3.65 -8.10 -10.68
C ALA A 64 -4.15 -7.49 -12.01
N ARG A 65 -3.36 -6.62 -12.64
CA ARG A 65 -3.71 -6.08 -13.95
C ARG A 65 -3.29 -7.08 -15.03
N ARG A 66 -4.22 -7.89 -15.54
CA ARG A 66 -4.02 -8.59 -16.83
C ARG A 66 -4.14 -7.55 -17.94
N LYS A 67 -3.07 -7.38 -18.73
CA LYS A 67 -3.10 -6.58 -19.96
C LYS A 67 -3.51 -7.46 -21.13
#